data_AF-A0A4C1XWP8-F1
#
_entry.id   AF-A0A4C1XWP8-F1
#
_cell.length_a   1.000
_cell.length_b   1.000
_cell.length_c   1.000
_cell.angle_alpha   90.00
_cell.angle_beta   90.00
_cell.angle_gamma   90.00
#
_symmetry.space_group_name_H-M   'P 1'
#
loop_
_entity.id
_entity.type
_entity.pdbx_description
1 polymer ?
#
loop_
_entity_poly.entity_id
_entity_poly.type
_entity_poly.pdbx_seq_one_letter_code
_entity_poly.pdbx_strand_id
1 'polypeptide(L)'
;MCIRPVIPYASSVFAHVRPDILYDLQIVQNKFCRRAADAPWYVKNSVLHRDLKLPTISIYMRDTSERFFDVASSHPNPLLVSAVSYEPPPPHHFCRRPRSVLLDPPDDLTVEVEKLLEVNKMAIV
;
A
#
# COMPACT_ATOMS: atom_id res chain seq x y z
N MET A 1 1.77 20.18 5.48
CA MET A 1 2.35 18.93 6.02
C MET A 1 1.30 17.83 6.06
N CYS A 2 1.00 17.12 4.96
CA CYS A 2 0.00 16.02 5.05
C CYS A 2 0.26 14.76 4.21
N ILE A 3 1.27 14.72 3.31
CA ILE A 3 1.41 13.56 2.40
C ILE A 3 2.30 12.46 2.99
N ARG A 4 3.30 12.83 3.81
CA ARG A 4 4.29 11.87 4.35
C ARG A 4 3.74 10.76 5.24
N PRO A 5 2.66 10.92 6.03
CA PRO A 5 2.10 9.81 6.81
C PRO A 5 1.25 8.84 5.98
N VAL A 6 0.66 9.31 4.88
CA VAL A 6 -0.23 8.48 4.03
C VAL A 6 0.56 7.57 3.09
N ILE A 7 1.73 8.03 2.64
CA ILE A 7 2.59 7.25 1.73
C ILE A 7 3.06 5.92 2.35
N PRO A 8 3.51 5.83 3.62
CA PRO A 8 3.86 4.57 4.27
C PRO A 8 2.76 3.52 4.20
N TYR A 9 1.51 3.92 4.48
CA TYR A 9 0.37 3.00 4.47
C TYR A 9 0.13 2.41 3.08
N ALA A 10 0.23 3.24 2.05
CA ALA A 10 -0.02 2.79 0.68
C ALA A 10 1.26 2.35 -0.06
N SER A 11 2.42 2.36 0.58
CA SER A 11 3.71 2.07 -0.06
C SER A 11 3.78 0.66 -0.65
N SER A 12 3.19 -0.34 0.03
CA SER A 12 3.09 -1.72 -0.46
C SER A 12 2.10 -1.84 -1.64
N VAL A 13 0.97 -1.15 -1.56
CA VAL A 13 -0.05 -1.09 -2.62
C VAL A 13 0.49 -0.39 -3.87
N PHE A 14 1.38 0.58 -3.67
CA PHE A 14 1.83 1.46 -4.73
C PHE A 14 2.94 0.91 -5.62
N ALA A 15 3.53 -0.25 -5.28
CA ALA A 15 4.44 -0.97 -6.18
C ALA A 15 3.79 -1.30 -7.55
N HIS A 16 2.45 -1.33 -7.61
CA HIS A 16 1.67 -1.59 -8.83
C HIS A 16 0.98 -0.35 -9.40
N VAL A 17 1.37 0.87 -8.98
CA VAL A 17 0.77 2.10 -9.53
C VAL A 17 1.24 2.34 -10.94
N ARG A 18 0.29 2.70 -11.80
CA ARG A 18 0.60 3.11 -13.17
C ARG A 18 1.46 4.40 -13.17
N PRO A 19 2.46 4.50 -14.07
CA PRO A 19 3.40 5.62 -14.07
C PRO A 19 2.75 7.00 -14.30
N ASP A 20 1.58 7.07 -14.93
CA ASP A 20 0.81 8.30 -15.12
C ASP A 20 0.31 8.91 -13.79
N ILE A 21 -0.18 8.07 -12.88
CA ILE A 21 -0.63 8.53 -11.55
C ILE A 21 0.55 9.05 -10.73
N LEU A 22 1.73 8.40 -10.84
CA LEU A 22 2.96 8.88 -10.20
C LEU A 22 3.39 10.25 -10.75
N TYR A 23 3.24 10.45 -12.05
CA TYR A 23 3.53 11.74 -12.68
C TYR A 23 2.61 12.85 -12.19
N ASP A 24 1.30 12.58 -12.07
CA ASP A 24 0.34 13.54 -11.52
C ASP A 24 0.66 13.89 -10.06
N LEU A 25 1.02 12.90 -9.25
CA LEU A 25 1.43 13.12 -7.86
C LEU A 25 2.70 13.97 -7.77
N GLN A 26 3.65 13.77 -8.69
CA GLN A 26 4.84 14.61 -8.79
C GLN A 26 4.49 16.05 -9.16
N ILE A 27 3.52 16.28 -10.05
CA ILE A 27 3.04 17.63 -10.38
C ILE A 27 2.49 18.32 -9.12
N VAL A 28 1.70 17.61 -8.32
CA VAL A 28 1.16 18.15 -7.06
C VAL A 28 2.30 18.50 -6.10
N GLN A 29 3.30 17.63 -5.95
CA GLN A 29 4.49 17.91 -5.13
C GLN A 29 5.25 19.15 -5.63
N ASN A 30 5.47 19.27 -6.94
CA ASN A 30 6.17 20.40 -7.55
C ASN A 30 5.43 21.73 -7.29
N LYS A 31 4.10 21.74 -7.46
CA LYS A 31 3.26 22.91 -7.17
C LYS A 31 3.33 23.30 -5.70
N PHE A 32 3.30 22.32 -4.79
CA PHE A 32 3.42 22.56 -3.36
C PHE A 32 4.78 23.17 -3.01
N CYS A 33 5.88 22.58 -3.49
CA CYS A 33 7.23 23.08 -3.23
C CYS A 33 7.41 24.51 -3.75
N ARG A 34 6.89 24.80 -4.95
CA ARG A 34 6.96 26.15 -5.53
C ARG A 34 6.20 27.18 -4.71
N ARG A 35 4.98 26.85 -4.24
CA ARG A 35 4.21 27.73 -3.36
C ARG A 35 4.85 27.92 -1.98
N ALA A 36 5.43 26.86 -1.41
CA ALA A 36 6.08 26.92 -0.11
C ALA A 36 7.35 27.76 -0.11
N ALA A 37 8.11 27.75 -1.21
CA ALA A 37 9.32 28.54 -1.40
C ALA A 37 9.06 29.93 -2.02
N ASP A 38 7.80 30.27 -2.28
CA ASP A 38 7.37 31.46 -3.05
C ASP A 38 8.21 31.68 -4.34
N ALA A 39 8.48 30.58 -5.05
CA ALA A 39 9.47 30.58 -6.13
C ALA A 39 8.85 30.99 -7.48
N PRO A 40 9.51 31.86 -8.26
CA PRO A 40 9.09 32.23 -9.61
C PRO A 40 9.00 31.03 -10.58
N TRP A 41 8.20 31.17 -11.64
CA TRP A 41 7.94 30.09 -12.61
C TRP A 41 9.19 29.58 -13.34
N TYR A 42 10.20 30.44 -13.54
CA TYR A 42 11.45 30.11 -14.22
C TYR A 42 12.45 29.34 -13.34
N VAL A 43 12.17 29.18 -12.04
CA VAL A 43 12.99 28.36 -11.14
C VAL A 43 12.75 26.89 -11.46
N LYS A 44 13.84 26.18 -11.77
CA LYS A 44 13.81 24.76 -12.10
C LYS A 44 13.39 23.94 -10.88
N ASN A 45 12.52 22.94 -11.10
CA ASN A 45 12.07 22.04 -10.03
C ASN A 45 13.24 21.32 -9.35
N SER A 46 14.28 20.93 -10.10
CA SER A 46 15.46 20.27 -9.54
C SER A 46 16.20 21.12 -8.50
N VAL A 47 16.24 22.44 -8.69
CA VAL A 47 16.83 23.39 -7.73
C VAL A 47 15.98 23.43 -6.47
N LEU A 48 14.65 23.54 -6.60
CA LEU A 48 13.74 23.51 -5.45
C LEU A 48 13.86 22.22 -4.64
N HIS A 49 13.97 21.07 -5.30
CA HIS A 49 14.16 19.79 -4.63
C HIS A 49 15.50 19.70 -3.88
N ARG A 50 16.57 20.23 -4.47
CA ARG A 50 17.90 20.29 -3.84
C ARG A 50 17.90 21.21 -2.62
N ASP A 51 17.34 22.41 -2.77
CA ASP A 51 17.36 23.44 -1.72
C ASP A 51 16.46 23.06 -0.54
N LEU A 52 15.27 22.51 -0.82
CA LEU A 52 14.36 22.00 0.19
C LEU A 52 14.79 20.63 0.76
N LYS A 53 15.84 20.01 0.19
CA LYS A 53 16.29 18.64 0.50
C LYS A 53 15.13 17.63 0.45
N LEU A 54 14.24 17.80 -0.52
CA LEU A 54 13.05 16.96 -0.68
C LEU A 54 13.26 15.95 -1.81
N PRO A 55 13.22 14.63 -1.54
CA PRO A 55 13.22 13.64 -2.59
C PRO A 55 11.96 13.77 -3.45
N THR A 56 12.10 13.47 -4.73
CA THR A 56 11.01 13.23 -5.67
C THR A 56 10.10 12.12 -5.14
N ILE A 57 8.80 12.17 -5.45
CA ILE A 57 7.84 11.21 -4.94
C ILE A 57 8.21 9.77 -5.30
N SER A 58 8.73 9.55 -6.50
CA SER A 58 9.15 8.23 -6.98
C SER A 58 10.27 7.62 -6.13
N ILE A 59 11.30 8.41 -5.83
CA ILE A 59 12.43 7.99 -4.99
C ILE A 59 11.93 7.69 -3.59
N TYR A 60 11.16 8.62 -3.01
CA TYR A 60 10.61 8.44 -1.67
C TYR A 60 9.72 7.20 -1.56
N MET A 61 8.88 6.94 -2.56
CA MET A 61 8.00 5.77 -2.59
C MET A 61 8.80 4.48 -2.71
N ARG A 62 9.82 4.44 -3.59
CA ARG A 62 10.69 3.28 -3.72
C ARG A 62 11.41 2.99 -2.40
N ASP A 63 12.09 3.98 -1.84
CA ASP A 63 12.84 3.81 -0.60
C ASP A 63 11.93 3.42 0.59
N THR A 64 10.69 3.95 0.62
CA THR A 64 9.70 3.56 1.64
C THR A 64 9.22 2.12 1.42
N SER A 65 9.02 1.70 0.16
CA SER A 65 8.58 0.35 -0.17
C SER A 65 9.64 -0.69 0.15
N GLU A 66 10.91 -0.43 -0.19
CA GLU A 66 12.05 -1.29 0.13
C GLU A 66 12.13 -1.50 1.65
N ARG A 67 12.11 -0.41 2.42
CA ARG A 67 12.11 -0.48 3.90
C ARG A 67 10.92 -1.26 4.45
N PHE A 68 9.74 -1.12 3.84
CA PHE A 68 8.55 -1.86 4.27
C PHE A 68 8.74 -3.37 4.04
N PHE A 69 9.23 -3.78 2.87
CA PHE A 69 9.49 -5.18 2.56
C PHE A 69 10.65 -5.76 3.37
N ASP A 70 11.71 -4.99 3.63
CA ASP A 70 12.82 -5.39 4.49
C ASP A 70 12.31 -5.71 5.91
N VAL A 71 11.50 -4.82 6.49
CA VAL A 71 10.89 -5.03 7.81
C VAL A 71 9.98 -6.26 7.78
N ALA A 72 9.12 -6.40 6.77
CA ALA A 72 8.23 -7.54 6.64
C ALA A 72 8.98 -8.88 6.49
N SER A 73 10.12 -8.90 5.80
CA SER A 73 10.96 -10.09 5.62
C SER A 73 11.63 -10.54 6.93
N SER A 74 11.92 -9.59 7.83
CA SER A 74 12.53 -9.86 9.15
C SER A 74 11.51 -10.13 10.26
N HIS A 75 10.21 -10.15 9.95
CA HIS A 75 9.17 -10.23 10.97
C HIS A 75 9.09 -11.65 11.58
N PRO A 76 8.88 -11.80 12.90
CA PRO A 76 8.73 -13.10 13.55
C PRO A 76 7.49 -13.90 13.12
N ASN A 77 6.59 -13.31 12.32
CA ASN A 77 5.34 -13.94 11.91
C ASN A 77 5.55 -14.59 10.53
N PRO A 78 5.50 -15.93 10.42
CA PRO A 78 5.75 -16.63 9.16
C PRO A 78 4.74 -16.25 8.06
N LEU A 79 3.51 -15.86 8.42
CA LEU A 79 2.51 -15.43 7.45
C LEU A 79 2.92 -14.14 6.73
N LEU A 80 3.48 -13.17 7.46
CA LEU A 80 3.95 -11.92 6.86
C LEU A 80 5.16 -12.14 5.95
N VAL A 81 6.08 -13.01 6.35
CA VAL A 81 7.23 -13.38 5.54
C VAL A 81 6.78 -14.06 4.23
N SER A 82 5.81 -14.98 4.32
CA SER A 82 5.25 -15.66 3.14
C SER A 82 4.54 -14.71 2.16
N ALA A 83 3.95 -13.63 2.67
CA ALA A 83 3.29 -12.61 1.84
C ALA A 83 4.28 -11.76 1.04
N VAL A 84 5.52 -11.57 1.52
CA VAL A 84 6.57 -10.84 0.77
C VAL A 84 7.00 -11.62 -0.47
N SER A 85 7.08 -12.95 -0.38
CA SER A 85 7.43 -13.85 -1.48
C SER A 85 6.23 -14.28 -2.33
N TYR A 86 5.08 -13.63 -2.18
CA TYR A 86 3.89 -13.99 -2.92
C TYR A 86 4.06 -13.66 -4.41
N GLU A 87 4.20 -14.70 -5.23
CA GLU A 87 4.11 -14.56 -6.68
C GLU A 87 2.65 -14.78 -7.10
N PRO A 88 1.98 -13.75 -7.65
CA PRO A 88 0.62 -13.93 -8.12
C PRO A 88 0.60 -14.97 -9.24
N PRO A 89 -0.35 -15.91 -9.24
CA PRO A 89 -0.45 -16.89 -10.31
C PRO A 89 -0.57 -16.17 -11.67
N PRO A 90 0.07 -16.68 -12.73
CA PRO A 90 0.01 -16.07 -14.04
C PRO A 90 -1.46 -15.86 -14.44
N PRO A 91 -1.79 -14.73 -15.09
CA PRO A 91 -3.18 -14.38 -15.38
C PRO A 91 -3.77 -15.35 -16.41
N HIS A 92 -4.24 -16.51 -15.94
CA HIS A 92 -5.08 -17.41 -16.71
C HIS A 92 -6.44 -16.72 -16.86
N HIS A 93 -6.71 -16.20 -18.06
CA HIS A 93 -8.00 -15.70 -18.54
C HIS A 93 -8.82 -14.90 -17.51
N PHE A 94 -8.65 -13.57 -17.46
CA PHE A 94 -9.53 -12.58 -16.81
C PHE A 94 -10.71 -13.17 -15.99
N CYS A 95 -10.42 -13.86 -14.89
CA CYS A 95 -11.44 -14.19 -13.92
C CYS A 95 -11.81 -12.84 -13.32
N ARG A 96 -12.94 -12.26 -13.74
CA ARG A 96 -13.53 -11.13 -13.03
C ARG A 96 -13.50 -11.50 -11.55
N ARG A 97 -12.80 -10.70 -10.73
CA ARG A 97 -12.81 -10.87 -9.27
C ARG A 97 -14.25 -11.14 -8.85
N PRO A 98 -14.56 -12.30 -8.25
CA PRO A 98 -15.83 -12.49 -7.59
C PRO A 98 -15.96 -11.36 -6.60
N ARG A 99 -16.91 -10.45 -6.84
CA ARG A 99 -17.29 -9.49 -5.82
C ARG A 99 -17.98 -10.34 -4.75
N SER A 100 -17.29 -10.58 -3.65
CA SER A 100 -17.81 -11.13 -2.39
C SER A 100 -18.27 -12.60 -2.34
N VAL A 101 -17.69 -13.54 -3.08
CA VAL A 101 -17.90 -14.97 -2.76
C VAL A 101 -16.58 -15.54 -2.26
N LEU A 102 -16.48 -15.62 -0.92
CA LEU A 102 -15.41 -16.33 -0.24
C LEU A 102 -15.74 -17.82 -0.39
N LEU A 103 -15.14 -18.45 -1.40
CA LEU A 103 -15.29 -19.88 -1.70
C LEU A 103 -14.30 -20.73 -0.91
N ASP A 104 -13.49 -20.11 -0.05
CA ASP A 104 -12.54 -20.83 0.77
C ASP A 104 -13.31 -21.69 1.78
N PRO A 105 -12.94 -22.97 1.95
CA PRO A 105 -13.50 -23.80 3.00
C PRO A 105 -13.27 -23.11 4.36
N PRO A 106 -14.23 -23.21 5.30
CA PRO A 106 -14.11 -22.54 6.58
C PRO A 106 -12.85 -23.03 7.32
N ASP A 107 -12.01 -22.09 7.75
CA ASP A 107 -10.86 -22.36 8.62
C ASP A 107 -11.32 -22.91 9.98
N ASP A 108 -10.46 -23.66 10.68
CA ASP A 108 -10.77 -24.27 11.99
C ASP A 108 -11.35 -23.26 13.00
N LEU A 109 -10.86 -22.02 12.98
CA LEU A 109 -11.34 -20.95 13.83
C LEU A 109 -12.79 -20.57 13.52
N THR A 110 -13.16 -20.50 12.24
CA THR A 110 -14.55 -20.23 11.80
C THR A 110 -15.49 -21.37 12.18
N VAL A 111 -15.04 -22.62 12.09
CA VAL A 111 -15.82 -23.80 12.49
C VAL A 111 -16.09 -23.81 14.00
N GLU A 112 -15.10 -23.44 14.82
CA GLU A 112 -15.25 -23.31 16.26
C GLU A 112 -16.23 -22.19 16.64
N VAL A 113 -16.16 -21.04 15.96
CA VAL A 113 -17.04 -19.89 16.21
C VAL A 113 -18.50 -20.21 15.84
N GLU A 114 -18.74 -20.90 14.72
CA GLU A 114 -20.08 -21.36 14.34
C GLU A 114 -20.64 -22.35 15.37
N LYS A 115 -19.84 -23.33 15.82
CA LYS A 115 -20.25 -24.25 16.89
C LYS A 115 -20.68 -23.51 18.17
N LEU A 116 -19.93 -22.48 18.58
CA LEU A 116 -20.29 -21.68 19.76
C LEU A 116 -21.58 -20.88 19.57
N LEU A 117 -21.83 -20.37 18.36
CA LEU A 117 -23.07 -19.67 18.02
C LEU A 117 -24.28 -20.63 18.01
N GLU A 118 -24.12 -21.84 17.48
CA GLU A 118 -25.15 -22.89 17.54
C GLU A 118 -25.47 -23.28 18.98
N VAL A 119 -24.45 -23.46 19.83
CA VAL A 119 -24.65 -23.77 21.26
C VAL A 119 -25.39 -22.64 21.99
N ASN A 120 -25.05 -21.38 21.73
CA ASN A 120 -25.72 -20.24 22.32
C ASN A 120 -27.18 -20.07 21.84
N LYS A 121 -27.49 -20.39 20.57
CA LYS A 121 -28.87 -20.40 20.09
C LYS A 121 -29.72 -21.46 20.78
N MET A 122 -29.15 -22.63 21.06
CA MET A 122 -29.85 -23.72 21.74
C MET A 122 -30.05 -23.46 23.25
N ALA A 123 -29.29 -22.54 23.84
CA ALA A 123 -29.39 -22.16 25.24
C ALA A 123 -30.42 -21.03 25.52
N ILE A 124 -31.02 -20.43 24.47
CA ILE A 124 -31.96 -19.30 24.56
C ILE A 124 -33.44 -19.75 24.42
N VAL A 125 -33.71 -21.06 24.38
CA VAL A 125 -35.07 -21.64 24.53
C VAL A 125 -35.23 -22.19 25.94
#